data_AF-T0S0K5-F1
#
_entry.id   AF-T0S0K5-F1
#
_cell.length_a   1.000
_cell.length_b   1.000
_cell.length_c   1.000
_cell.angle_alpha   90.00
_cell.angle_beta   90.00
_cell.angle_gamma   90.00
#
_symmetry.space_group_name_H-M   'P 1'
#
loop_
_entity.id
_entity.type
_entity.pdbx_description
1 polymer ?
#
loop_
_entity_poly.entity_id
_entity_poly.type
_entity_poly.pdbx_seq_one_letter_code
_entity_poly.pdbx_strand_id
1 'polypeptide(L)'
;MILIICDVFEALIGAVTIDTDMNRAYELLQHIIGEYESFSRSAFIDEKKLYLFDPKSTLQELTMREYKTLPEYRAKSIEEGFLVELHINDKKVDEIIGHSKKQLQKELALRYLNFNFRLRRRLCLLKINTQTISQLWLLF
;
A
#
# COMPACT_ATOMS: atom_id res chain seq x y z
N MET A 1 -18.94 -8.36 8.58
CA MET A 1 -18.33 -9.27 9.58
C MET A 1 -17.10 -8.64 10.23
N ILE A 2 -16.16 -8.06 9.47
CA ILE A 2 -14.97 -7.38 10.01
C ILE A 2 -15.31 -6.19 10.94
N LEU A 3 -16.34 -5.39 10.62
CA LEU A 3 -16.72 -4.21 11.41
C LEU A 3 -17.08 -4.55 12.87
N ILE A 4 -17.92 -5.57 13.08
CA ILE A 4 -18.40 -5.94 14.43
C ILE A 4 -17.25 -6.35 15.35
N ILE A 5 -16.23 -7.03 14.81
CA ILE A 5 -15.08 -7.47 15.60
C ILE A 5 -14.22 -6.27 16.00
N CYS A 6 -14.04 -5.29 15.10
CA CYS A 6 -13.38 -4.04 15.42
C CYS A 6 -14.15 -3.25 16.49
N ASP A 7 -15.47 -3.12 16.33
CA ASP A 7 -16.34 -2.43 17.29
C ASP A 7 -16.26 -3.07 18.69
N VAL A 8 -16.26 -4.40 18.75
CA VAL A 8 -16.12 -5.15 20.02
C VAL A 8 -14.73 -4.97 20.62
N PHE A 9 -13.68 -4.97 19.80
CA PHE A 9 -12.31 -4.73 20.29
C PHE A 9 -12.16 -3.31 20.86
N GLU A 10 -12.67 -2.30 20.17
CA GLU A 10 -12.69 -0.91 20.66
C GLU A 10 -13.50 -0.78 21.95
N ALA A 11 -14.66 -1.41 22.02
CA ALA A 11 -15.48 -1.44 23.23
C ALA A 11 -14.77 -2.10 24.41
N LEU A 12 -14.02 -3.19 24.18
CA LEU A 12 -13.21 -3.85 25.21
C LEU A 12 -12.11 -2.93 25.75
N ILE A 13 -11.35 -2.27 24.87
CA ILE A 13 -10.32 -1.31 25.29
C ILE A 13 -10.95 -0.13 26.05
N GLY A 14 -12.12 0.34 25.59
CA GLY A 14 -12.90 1.37 26.26
C GLY A 14 -13.35 0.95 27.67
N ALA A 15 -13.84 -0.28 27.83
CA ALA A 15 -14.23 -0.81 29.14
C ALA A 15 -13.03 -0.91 30.09
N VAL A 16 -11.87 -1.41 29.64
CA VAL A 16 -10.64 -1.46 30.44
C VAL A 16 -10.21 -0.06 30.88
N THR A 17 -10.36 0.92 29.99
CA THR A 17 -10.03 2.32 30.28
C THR A 17 -10.93 2.91 31.38
N ILE A 18 -12.22 2.55 31.39
CA ILE A 18 -13.19 2.99 32.40
C ILE A 18 -12.94 2.29 33.75
N ASP A 19 -12.66 0.99 33.73
CA ASP A 19 -12.47 0.17 34.95
C ASP A 19 -11.12 0.41 35.64
N THR A 20 -10.10 0.81 34.87
CA THR A 20 -8.75 1.07 35.38
C THR A 20 -8.38 2.54 35.17
N ASP A 21 -7.43 2.82 34.27
CA ASP A 21 -6.99 4.13 33.88
C ASP A 21 -6.32 4.09 32.50
N MET A 22 -6.11 5.26 31.89
CA MET A 22 -5.54 5.37 30.55
C MET A 22 -4.15 4.71 30.42
N ASN A 23 -3.32 4.73 31.47
CA ASN A 23 -1.97 4.17 31.38
C ASN A 23 -2.03 2.64 31.32
N ARG A 24 -2.89 2.02 32.12
CA ARG A 24 -3.12 0.56 32.09
C ARG A 24 -3.73 0.09 30.78
N ALA A 25 -4.67 0.85 30.22
CA ALA A 25 -5.20 0.57 28.89
C ALA A 25 -4.11 0.65 27.81
N TYR A 26 -3.20 1.62 27.91
CA TYR A 26 -2.07 1.74 26.99
C TYR A 26 -1.09 0.56 27.12
N GLU A 27 -0.73 0.16 28.34
CA GLU A 27 0.12 -1.01 28.60
C GLU A 27 -0.48 -2.29 28.01
N LEU A 28 -1.80 -2.49 28.19
CA LEU A 28 -2.52 -3.62 27.60
C LEU A 28 -2.43 -3.60 26.07
N LEU A 29 -2.68 -2.44 25.45
CA LEU A 29 -2.58 -2.30 24.00
C LEU A 29 -1.17 -2.58 23.49
N GLN A 30 -0.14 -2.08 24.17
CA GLN A 30 1.26 -2.36 23.84
C GLN A 30 1.57 -3.86 23.94
N HIS A 31 1.07 -4.54 24.97
CA HIS A 31 1.23 -5.98 25.11
C HIS A 31 0.55 -6.75 23.97
N ILE A 32 -0.69 -6.39 23.60
CA ILE A 32 -1.41 -7.01 22.48
C ILE A 32 -0.64 -6.82 21.17
N ILE A 33 -0.13 -5.61 20.93
CA ILE A 33 0.69 -5.31 19.74
C ILE A 33 1.97 -6.14 19.74
N GLY A 34 2.70 -6.20 20.85
CA GLY A 34 3.94 -6.98 20.97
C GLY A 34 3.75 -8.48 20.75
N GLU A 35 2.66 -9.06 21.27
CA GLU A 35 2.28 -10.45 21.02
C GLU A 35 1.97 -10.69 19.53
N TYR A 36 1.21 -9.78 18.91
CA TYR A 36 0.94 -9.84 17.48
C TYR A 36 2.22 -9.77 16.64
N GLU A 37 3.14 -8.86 16.96
CA GLU A 37 4.40 -8.70 16.23
C GLU A 37 5.29 -9.94 16.37
N SER A 38 5.35 -10.52 17.58
CA SER A 38 6.11 -11.73 17.88
C SER A 38 5.54 -12.94 17.13
N PHE A 39 4.21 -13.09 17.11
CA PHE A 39 3.53 -14.17 16.40
C PHE A 39 3.65 -14.04 14.89
N SER A 40 3.42 -12.84 14.35
CA SER A 40 3.41 -12.59 12.90
C SER A 40 4.81 -12.39 12.30
N ARG A 41 5.84 -12.22 13.14
CA ARG A 41 7.21 -11.83 12.75
C ARG A 41 7.24 -10.58 11.86
N SER A 42 6.28 -9.69 12.07
CA SER A 42 6.08 -8.51 11.25
C SER A 42 5.63 -7.35 12.11
N ALA A 43 6.17 -6.16 11.85
CA ALA A 43 5.74 -4.97 12.57
C ALA A 43 4.23 -4.75 12.40
N PHE A 44 3.58 -4.32 13.48
CA PHE A 44 2.16 -3.98 13.49
C PHE A 44 1.92 -2.78 12.57
N ILE A 45 2.80 -1.78 12.64
CA ILE A 45 2.86 -0.67 11.69
C ILE A 45 4.06 -0.89 10.76
N ASP A 46 3.79 -1.23 9.49
CA ASP A 46 4.76 -1.27 8.42
C ASP A 46 4.28 -0.36 7.30
N GLU A 47 5.11 0.59 6.85
CA GLU A 47 4.81 1.45 5.70
C GLU A 47 4.34 0.64 4.50
N LYS A 48 4.94 -0.53 4.26
CA LYS A 48 4.49 -1.41 3.17
C LYS A 48 3.05 -1.84 3.40
N LYS A 49 2.70 -2.34 4.59
CA LYS A 49 1.32 -2.76 4.90
C LYS A 49 0.32 -1.61 4.75
N LEU A 50 0.71 -0.38 5.08
CA LEU A 50 -0.15 0.80 4.97
C LEU A 50 -0.60 1.06 3.52
N TYR A 51 0.32 1.01 2.56
CA TYR A 51 0.00 1.17 1.14
C TYR A 51 -0.64 -0.07 0.50
N LEU A 52 -0.37 -1.26 1.05
CA LEU A 52 -0.95 -2.53 0.57
C LEU A 52 -2.39 -2.74 1.08
N PHE A 53 -2.83 -2.02 2.12
CA PHE A 53 -4.18 -2.13 2.68
C PHE A 53 -5.23 -1.74 1.63
N ASP A 54 -5.05 -0.57 1.00
CA ASP A 54 -5.89 -0.09 -0.10
C ASP A 54 -5.06 0.41 -1.30
N PRO A 55 -4.57 -0.52 -2.14
CA PRO A 55 -3.71 -0.20 -3.26
C PRO A 55 -4.47 0.50 -4.40
N LYS A 56 -5.81 0.38 -4.45
CA LYS A 56 -6.61 1.06 -5.48
C LYS A 56 -6.69 2.56 -5.22
N SER A 57 -7.07 2.94 -4.00
CA SER A 57 -7.12 4.36 -3.61
C SER A 57 -5.73 4.97 -3.66
N THR A 58 -4.71 4.24 -3.19
CA THR A 58 -3.31 4.68 -3.29
C THR A 58 -2.88 4.93 -4.75
N LEU A 59 -3.23 4.03 -5.68
CA LEU A 59 -2.91 4.22 -7.09
C LEU A 59 -3.64 5.44 -7.68
N GLN A 60 -4.90 5.64 -7.29
CA GLN A 60 -5.71 6.78 -7.73
C GLN A 60 -5.08 8.10 -7.28
N GLU A 61 -4.67 8.22 -6.02
CA GLU A 61 -3.99 9.40 -5.51
C GLU A 61 -2.66 9.66 -6.23
N LEU A 62 -1.87 8.60 -6.46
CA LEU A 62 -0.59 8.71 -7.14
C LEU A 62 -0.75 9.18 -8.59
N THR A 63 -1.64 8.55 -9.35
CA THR A 63 -1.90 8.92 -10.75
C THR A 63 -2.50 10.32 -10.88
N MET A 64 -3.42 10.69 -9.97
CA MET A 64 -3.95 12.05 -9.91
C MET A 64 -2.85 13.08 -9.58
N ARG A 65 -1.93 12.76 -8.66
CA ARG A 65 -0.83 13.67 -8.31
C ARG A 65 0.13 13.90 -9.48
N GLU A 66 0.56 12.82 -10.13
CA GLU A 66 1.63 12.82 -11.13
C GLU A 66 1.14 13.16 -12.53
N TYR A 67 -0.04 12.66 -12.91
CA TYR A 67 -0.56 12.75 -14.28
C TYR A 67 -1.87 13.54 -14.39
N LYS A 68 -2.49 13.91 -13.27
CA LYS A 68 -3.80 14.59 -13.22
C LYS A 68 -4.92 13.78 -13.90
N THR A 69 -4.73 12.47 -14.00
CA THR A 69 -5.68 11.52 -14.60
C THR A 69 -5.97 10.38 -13.63
N LEU A 70 -7.10 9.71 -13.81
CA LEU A 70 -7.49 8.54 -13.04
C LEU A 70 -7.02 7.26 -13.76
N PRO A 71 -6.68 6.19 -13.03
CA PRO A 71 -6.32 4.91 -13.63
C PRO A 71 -7.58 4.17 -14.10
N GLU A 72 -7.54 3.60 -15.30
CA GLU A 72 -8.64 2.83 -15.85
C GLU A 72 -8.37 1.33 -15.75
N TYR A 73 -9.37 0.58 -15.26
CA TYR A 73 -9.32 -0.88 -15.25
C TYR A 73 -10.29 -1.44 -16.29
N ARG A 74 -9.77 -2.06 -17.34
CA ARG A 74 -10.57 -2.69 -18.39
C ARG A 74 -10.62 -4.19 -18.13
N ALA A 75 -11.81 -4.77 -18.05
CA ALA A 75 -11.99 -6.19 -17.74
C ALA A 75 -12.76 -6.89 -18.87
N LYS A 76 -12.21 -8.00 -19.35
CA LYS A 76 -12.80 -8.85 -20.40
C LYS A 76 -13.03 -10.26 -19.85
N SER A 77 -14.18 -10.86 -20.14
CA SER A 77 -14.44 -12.27 -19.82
C SER A 77 -13.74 -13.16 -20.85
N ILE A 78 -13.08 -14.21 -20.38
CA ILE A 78 -12.47 -15.27 -21.19
C ILE A 78 -13.00 -16.63 -20.73
N GLU A 79 -12.75 -17.70 -21.48
CA GLU A 79 -13.25 -19.05 -21.17
C GLU A 79 -12.86 -19.52 -19.76
N GLU A 80 -11.65 -19.20 -19.31
CA GLU A 80 -11.14 -19.57 -17.98
C GLU A 80 -11.09 -18.38 -16.98
N GLY A 81 -12.02 -17.42 -17.09
CA GLY A 81 -12.19 -16.36 -16.09
C GLY A 81 -12.22 -14.94 -16.66
N PHE A 82 -11.40 -14.05 -16.09
CA PHE A 82 -11.35 -12.64 -16.47
C PHE A 82 -9.91 -12.22 -16.76
N LEU A 83 -9.72 -11.56 -17.90
CA LEU A 83 -8.54 -10.74 -18.19
C LEU A 83 -8.82 -9.32 -17.71
N VAL A 84 -7.99 -8.78 -16.82
CA VAL A 84 -8.06 -7.40 -16.38
C VAL A 84 -6.79 -6.70 -16.82
N GLU A 85 -6.93 -5.51 -17.41
CA GLU A 85 -5.86 -4.64 -17.85
C GLU A 85 -5.90 -3.33 -17.06
N LEU A 86 -4.72 -2.83 -16.67
CA LEU A 86 -4.56 -1.51 -16.07
C LEU A 86 -4.03 -0.54 -17.13
N HIS A 87 -4.76 0.57 -17.30
CA HIS A 87 -4.41 1.66 -18.22
C HIS A 87 -4.17 2.95 -17.44
N ILE A 88 -3.09 3.66 -17.75
CA ILE A 88 -2.75 4.97 -17.18
C ILE A 88 -2.41 5.89 -18.35
N ASN A 89 -3.07 7.06 -18.45
CA ASN A 89 -2.97 7.97 -19.60
C ASN A 89 -3.21 7.25 -20.94
N ASP A 90 -4.29 6.47 -21.03
CA ASP A 90 -4.67 5.69 -22.22
C ASP A 90 -3.63 4.67 -22.71
N LYS A 91 -2.58 4.41 -21.92
CA LYS A 91 -1.58 3.40 -22.22
C LYS A 91 -1.79 2.20 -21.32
N LYS A 92 -1.83 1.01 -21.92
CA LYS A 92 -1.80 -0.26 -21.21
C LYS A 92 -0.46 -0.39 -20.48
N VAL A 93 -0.53 -0.57 -19.18
CA VAL A 93 0.65 -0.66 -18.30
C VAL A 93 0.92 -2.11 -17.90
N ASP A 94 -0.13 -2.84 -17.53
CA ASP A 94 -0.02 -4.21 -17.04
C ASP A 94 -1.36 -4.96 -17.23
N GLU A 95 -1.33 -6.29 -17.17
CA GLU A 95 -2.49 -7.15 -17.26
C GLU A 95 -2.38 -8.43 -16.43
N ILE A 96 -3.51 -8.99 -16.04
CA ILE A 96 -3.57 -10.24 -15.28
C ILE A 96 -4.84 -11.04 -15.60
N ILE A 97 -4.72 -12.36 -15.57
CA ILE A 97 -5.83 -13.29 -15.75
C ILE A 97 -6.16 -13.98 -14.42
N GLY A 98 -7.45 -14.21 -14.15
CA GLY A 98 -7.89 -15.08 -13.08
C GLY A 98 -9.40 -15.03 -12.84
N HIS A 99 -9.87 -15.57 -11.74
CA HIS A 99 -11.29 -15.85 -11.55
C HIS A 99 -12.12 -14.70 -10.95
N SER A 100 -11.49 -13.65 -10.39
CA SER A 100 -12.20 -12.58 -9.68
C SER A 100 -11.77 -11.17 -10.10
N LYS A 101 -12.64 -10.43 -10.79
CA LYS A 101 -12.39 -9.05 -11.24
C LYS A 101 -11.87 -8.15 -10.12
N LYS A 102 -12.48 -8.20 -8.94
CA LYS A 102 -12.12 -7.33 -7.81
C LYS A 102 -10.71 -7.62 -7.30
N GLN A 103 -10.37 -8.91 -7.18
CA GLN A 103 -9.06 -9.34 -6.70
C GLN A 103 -7.96 -9.01 -7.71
N LEU A 104 -8.20 -9.28 -8.99
CA LEU A 104 -7.28 -8.96 -10.08
C LEU A 104 -6.95 -7.47 -10.18
N GLN A 105 -7.97 -6.61 -10.05
CA GLN A 105 -7.74 -5.16 -10.02
C GLN A 105 -6.90 -4.73 -8.81
N LYS A 106 -7.15 -5.31 -7.61
CA LYS A 106 -6.35 -5.01 -6.41
C LYS A 106 -4.89 -5.44 -6.62
N GLU A 107 -4.69 -6.60 -7.24
CA GLU A 107 -3.36 -7.14 -7.50
C GLU A 107 -2.58 -6.34 -8.56
N LEU A 108 -3.23 -5.93 -9.65
CA LEU A 108 -2.62 -5.03 -10.63
C LEU A 108 -2.15 -3.72 -10.01
N ALA A 109 -3.00 -3.10 -9.17
CA ALA A 109 -2.63 -1.89 -8.44
C ALA A 109 -1.39 -2.12 -7.56
N LEU A 110 -1.35 -3.26 -6.87
CA LEU A 110 -0.24 -3.68 -6.03
C LEU A 110 1.07 -3.85 -6.81
N ARG A 111 1.01 -4.55 -7.95
CA ARG A 111 2.17 -4.80 -8.81
C ARG A 111 2.74 -3.48 -9.33
N TYR A 112 1.88 -2.60 -9.81
CA TYR A 112 2.30 -1.28 -10.29
C TYR A 112 2.96 -0.44 -9.19
N LEU A 113 2.34 -0.35 -8.01
CA LEU A 113 2.88 0.40 -6.88
C LEU A 113 4.25 -0.15 -6.46
N ASN A 114 4.37 -1.48 -6.28
CA ASN A 114 5.63 -2.12 -5.91
C ASN A 114 6.75 -1.88 -6.94
N PHE A 115 6.42 -1.93 -8.23
CA PHE A 115 7.37 -1.64 -9.29
C PHE A 115 7.82 -0.17 -9.28
N ASN A 116 6.88 0.77 -9.15
CA ASN A 116 7.19 2.21 -9.11
C ASN A 116 8.01 2.60 -7.88
N PHE A 117 7.71 2.05 -6.70
CA PHE A 117 8.49 2.33 -5.49
C PHE A 117 9.93 1.82 -5.60
N ARG A 118 10.15 0.64 -6.21
CA ARG A 118 11.49 0.14 -6.50
C ARG A 118 12.26 1.08 -7.42
N LEU A 119 11.62 1.58 -8.47
CA LEU A 119 12.25 2.55 -9.39
C LEU A 119 12.58 3.88 -8.71
N ARG A 120 11.64 4.44 -7.92
CA ARG A 120 11.90 5.69 -7.18
C ARG A 120 13.03 5.56 -6.17
N ARG A 121 13.13 4.45 -5.44
CA ARG A 121 14.28 4.20 -4.54
C ARG A 121 15.60 4.11 -5.31
N ARG A 122 15.60 3.48 -6.49
CA ARG A 122 16.80 3.37 -7.34
C ARG A 122 17.22 4.71 -7.94
N LEU A 123 16.26 5.54 -8.37
CA LEU A 123 16.50 6.91 -8.83
C LEU A 123 16.94 7.86 -7.71
N CYS A 124 16.42 7.67 -6.49
CA CYS A 124 16.86 8.43 -5.33
C CYS A 124 18.33 8.11 -4.97
N LEU A 125 18.71 6.83 -4.99
CA LEU A 125 20.10 6.40 -4.78
C LEU A 125 21.06 6.90 -5.88
N LEU A 126 20.58 7.03 -7.12
CA LEU A 126 21.38 7.62 -8.21
C LEU A 126 21.50 9.15 -8.11
N LYS A 127 20.49 9.85 -7.57
CA LYS A 127 20.56 11.30 -7.37
C LYS A 127 21.57 11.71 -6.29
N ILE A 128 21.86 10.84 -5.30
CA ILE A 128 22.90 11.10 -4.29
C ILE A 128 24.30 11.20 -4.93
N ASN A 129 24.53 10.60 -6.10
CA ASN A 129 25.82 10.64 -6.78
C ASN A 129 25.97 11.78 -7.81
N THR A 130 24.96 12.65 -7.95
CA THR A 130 24.98 13.74 -8.95
C THR A 130 25.42 15.10 -8.39
N GLN A 131 25.65 15.22 -7.08
CA GLN A 131 26.23 16.45 -6.51
C GLN A 131 27.76 16.57 -6.73
N THR A 132 28.43 15.54 -7.23
CA THR A 132 29.89 15.55 -7.46
C THR A 132 30.30 15.82 -8.92
N ILE A 133 29.37 16.10 -9.83
CA ILE A 133 29.69 16.31 -11.27
C ILE A 133 29.46 17.76 -11.72
N SER A 134 28.91 18.63 -10.86
CA SER A 134 28.67 20.05 -11.19
C SER A 134 29.91 20.95 -11.05
N GLN A 135 31.06 20.44 -10.60
CA GLN A 135 32.32 21.22 -10.49
C GLN A 135 33.34 20.93 -11.61
N LEU A 136 33.08 19.99 -12.52
CA LEU A 136 34.04 19.60 -13.58
C LEU A 136 33.71 20.15 -14.98
N TRP A 137 32.64 20.94 -15.13
CA TRP A 137 32.25 21.57 -16.41
C TRP A 137 32.56 23.08 -16.49
N LEU A 138 33.36 23.62 -15.55
CA LEU A 138 33.87 25.01 -15.59
C LEU A 138 35.39 25.09 -15.80
N LEU A 139 36.03 23.96 -16.17
CA LEU A 139 37.48 23.88 -16.43
C LEU A 139 37.84 23.14 -17.75
N PHE A 140 36.88 22.95 -18.65
CA PHE A 140 37.12 22.52 -20.03
C PHE A 140 36.23 23.30 -21.00
#